data_AF-A0A087MGU7-F1
#
_entry.id   AF-A0A087MGU7-F1
#
_cell.length_a   1.000
_cell.length_b   1.000
_cell.length_c   1.000
_cell.angle_alpha   90.00
_cell.angle_beta   90.00
_cell.angle_gamma   90.00
#
_symmetry.space_group_name_H-M   'P 1'
#
loop_
_entity.id
_entity.type
_entity.pdbx_description
1 polymer ?
#
loop_
_entity_poly.entity_id
_entity_poly.type
_entity_poly.pdbx_seq_one_letter_code
_entity_poly.pdbx_strand_id
1 'polypeptide(L)'
;MPSVASHRHLVERLERIAVRSPRLYRVQLMLLALAGYGVLAVAVLVALALSVGLGILLLLTKSVWAIKLIKLVWIPLVLAWLILKALWVKIPEPEGHHLQPGEAPVLEAEVERLRQRAGAPKLAGIVIDADLNAAAASVPRLLGLAGNRHFLVLGLPLMRVMSPEELASVIAHEFGHFGGGHGRFSGWIYRVRLSWFRLLSALQAQQSAATGLFVRFFDWYAPYFNAYSFVLARSNEYDADAMAAQVAGAQVAGRALVRVSLAGDRLGNQFWPEVDRLALVEPEPPAALYGNMARHLSQPAADDADRLARALSESPGLDDTHPVLSARLAALGVTAELPAPAGQAAADAWLGPLADTLQTKFDQDWQAWVSKHWANRHRGYAAAREAHAALEEKQFGEDLSPAEKLEWAMLCEQLGLGGDILRLYEQALAAAPDNAAALWSVGSLRLERGDPDGLALVEHALVQDPAFEGRALQLMADFHYRRNEDAAHDAVATRLRAWHARQAAHDAERGRLGKNDRYGPHALGTDELQALLDACGEHGKIKKAWLVRKDVPGEGPPHFVLVVDWRGMVLSAESELNRLLALLNLPGSLYALEKPGNGANARRVIKAAGEPVFRR
;
A
#
# COMPACT_ATOMS: atom_id res chain seq x y z
N MET A 1 13.40 16.08 8.24
CA MET A 1 13.87 15.54 6.94
C MET A 1 14.59 16.64 6.17
N PRO A 2 15.59 16.31 5.32
CA PRO A 2 16.18 17.28 4.39
C PRO A 2 15.12 17.82 3.42
N SER A 3 15.28 19.05 2.91
CA SER A 3 14.43 19.58 1.85
C SER A 3 14.51 18.73 0.58
N VAL A 4 13.46 18.75 -0.25
CA VAL A 4 13.43 18.06 -1.54
C VAL A 4 14.68 18.37 -2.38
N ALA A 5 15.05 19.64 -2.48
CA ALA A 5 16.25 20.08 -3.19
C ALA A 5 17.55 19.44 -2.63
N SER A 6 17.67 19.32 -1.31
CA SER A 6 18.83 18.69 -0.67
C SER A 6 18.88 17.18 -0.95
N HIS A 7 17.72 16.52 -1.01
CA HIS A 7 17.61 15.10 -1.35
C HIS A 7 18.00 14.86 -2.82
N ARG A 8 17.49 15.68 -3.75
CA ARG A 8 17.82 15.60 -5.18
C ARG A 8 19.33 15.72 -5.42
N HIS A 9 19.96 16.73 -4.81
CA HIS A 9 21.42 16.92 -4.92
C HIS A 9 22.23 15.77 -4.29
N LEU A 10 21.72 15.14 -3.22
CA LEU A 10 22.33 13.95 -2.64
C LEU A 10 22.28 12.78 -3.64
N VAL A 11 21.12 12.50 -4.22
CA VAL A 11 20.94 11.41 -5.21
C VAL A 11 21.86 11.62 -6.42
N GLU A 12 21.88 12.82 -7.02
CA GLU A 12 22.76 13.15 -8.15
C GLU A 12 24.25 12.96 -7.83
N ARG A 13 24.68 13.28 -6.60
CA ARG A 13 26.04 13.04 -6.16
C ARG A 13 26.33 11.54 -6.03
N LEU A 14 25.39 10.77 -5.50
CA LEU A 14 25.54 9.33 -5.32
C LEU A 14 25.56 8.59 -6.66
N GLU A 15 24.74 9.00 -7.62
CA GLU A 15 24.76 8.47 -8.99
C GLU A 15 26.14 8.66 -9.63
N ARG A 16 26.73 9.86 -9.50
CA ARG A 16 28.10 10.13 -9.97
C ARG A 16 29.15 9.23 -9.31
N ILE A 17 29.03 8.96 -8.01
CA ILE A 17 29.95 8.07 -7.29
C ILE A 17 29.75 6.61 -7.72
N ALA A 18 28.50 6.18 -7.88
CA ALA A 18 28.17 4.82 -8.32
C ALA A 18 28.76 4.51 -9.69
N VAL A 19 28.73 5.47 -10.63
CA VAL A 19 29.34 5.33 -11.96
C VAL A 19 30.87 5.37 -11.89
N ARG A 20 31.46 6.36 -11.19
CA ARG A 20 32.93 6.55 -11.17
C ARG A 20 33.66 5.49 -10.36
N SER A 21 33.05 4.98 -9.29
CA SER A 21 33.69 4.06 -8.35
C SER A 21 32.67 3.09 -7.72
N PRO A 22 32.16 2.11 -8.47
CA PRO A 22 31.11 1.19 -8.01
C PRO A 22 31.49 0.44 -6.72
N ARG A 23 32.77 0.06 -6.57
CA ARG A 23 33.28 -0.63 -5.38
C ARG A 23 33.21 0.26 -4.14
N LEU A 24 33.67 1.51 -4.25
CA LEU A 24 33.65 2.48 -3.14
C LEU A 24 32.21 2.73 -2.70
N TYR A 25 31.32 2.96 -3.66
CA TYR A 25 29.90 3.16 -3.42
C TYR A 25 29.27 2.01 -2.63
N ARG A 26 29.53 0.76 -3.03
CA ARG A 26 29.01 -0.42 -2.32
C ARG A 26 29.58 -0.56 -0.92
N VAL A 27 30.87 -0.25 -0.72
CA VAL A 27 31.48 -0.23 0.61
C VAL A 27 30.81 0.83 1.49
N GLN A 28 30.54 2.03 0.96
CA GLN A 28 29.83 3.08 1.71
C GLN A 28 28.42 2.63 2.12
N LEU A 29 27.66 2.06 1.19
CA LEU A 29 26.31 1.54 1.48
C LEU A 29 26.35 0.36 2.46
N MET A 30 27.33 -0.54 2.34
CA MET A 30 27.52 -1.65 3.29
C MET A 30 27.84 -1.12 4.68
N LEU A 31 28.78 -0.19 4.81
CA LEU A 31 29.13 0.43 6.10
C LEU A 31 27.95 1.18 6.70
N LEU A 32 27.14 1.85 5.87
CA LEU A 32 25.92 2.53 6.33
C LEU A 32 24.89 1.52 6.85
N ALA A 33 24.64 0.42 6.12
CA ALA A 33 23.76 -0.66 6.57
C ALA A 33 24.25 -1.31 7.88
N LEU A 34 25.56 -1.56 7.98
CA LEU A 34 26.20 -2.11 9.19
C LEU A 34 26.12 -1.13 10.36
N ALA A 35 26.24 0.18 10.13
CA ALA A 35 26.05 1.19 11.15
C ALA A 35 24.62 1.16 11.70
N GLY A 36 23.61 1.03 10.82
CA GLY A 36 22.22 0.83 11.23
C GLY A 36 22.04 -0.41 12.13
N TYR A 37 22.63 -1.55 11.75
CA TYR A 37 22.63 -2.75 12.59
C TYR A 37 23.39 -2.55 13.91
N GLY A 38 24.49 -1.82 13.90
CA GLY A 38 25.27 -1.48 15.09
C GLY A 38 24.43 -0.72 16.11
N VAL A 39 23.64 0.27 15.67
CA VAL A 39 22.71 1.01 16.53
C VAL A 39 21.68 0.08 17.18
N LEU A 40 21.11 -0.86 16.41
CA LEU A 40 20.19 -1.85 16.98
C LEU A 40 20.86 -2.79 17.97
N ALA A 41 22.04 -3.30 17.64
CA ALA A 41 22.78 -4.22 18.49
C ALA A 41 23.10 -3.54 19.83
N VAL A 42 23.59 -2.30 19.80
CA VAL A 42 23.84 -1.50 21.00
C VAL A 42 22.54 -1.31 21.79
N ALA A 43 21.42 -0.99 21.14
CA ALA A 43 20.17 -0.80 21.85
C ALA A 43 19.64 -2.08 22.51
N VAL A 44 19.78 -3.24 21.84
CA VAL A 44 19.45 -4.55 22.43
C VAL A 44 20.36 -4.83 23.64
N LEU A 45 21.67 -4.60 23.51
CA LEU A 45 22.61 -4.80 24.61
C LEU A 45 22.31 -3.88 25.81
N VAL A 46 22.02 -2.61 25.56
CA VAL A 46 21.61 -1.65 26.60
C VAL A 46 20.32 -2.10 27.27
N ALA A 47 19.32 -2.53 26.49
CA ALA A 47 18.06 -3.02 27.04
C ALA A 47 18.27 -4.26 27.94
N LEU A 48 19.06 -5.24 27.48
CA LEU A 48 19.40 -6.43 28.28
C LEU A 48 20.17 -6.04 29.55
N ALA A 49 21.17 -5.15 29.45
CA ALA A 49 21.96 -4.68 30.59
C ALA A 49 21.09 -3.96 31.62
N LEU A 50 20.14 -3.12 31.19
CA LEU A 50 19.17 -2.45 32.06
C LEU A 50 18.29 -3.46 32.79
N SER A 51 17.79 -4.48 32.09
CA SER A 51 16.99 -5.55 32.71
C SER A 51 17.77 -6.34 33.75
N VAL A 52 19.02 -6.72 33.44
CA VAL A 52 19.89 -7.45 34.38
C VAL A 52 20.24 -6.58 35.59
N GLY A 53 20.67 -5.33 35.37
CA GLY A 53 21.01 -4.38 36.42
C GLY A 53 19.83 -4.10 37.35
N LEU A 54 18.64 -3.93 36.79
CA LEU A 54 17.40 -3.75 37.57
C LEU A 54 17.05 -5.03 38.36
N GLY A 55 17.22 -6.21 37.76
CA GLY A 55 17.05 -7.49 38.45
C GLY A 55 17.97 -7.63 39.66
N ILE A 56 19.26 -7.31 39.50
CA ILE A 56 20.25 -7.31 40.58
C ILE A 56 19.86 -6.31 41.67
N LEU A 57 19.50 -5.07 41.30
CA LEU A 57 19.06 -4.04 42.26
C LEU A 57 17.85 -4.50 43.07
N LEU A 58 16.86 -5.13 42.43
CA LEU A 58 15.67 -5.64 43.11
C LEU A 58 15.99 -6.81 44.06
N LEU A 59 16.92 -7.69 43.69
CA LEU A 59 17.39 -8.78 44.57
C LEU A 59 18.13 -8.24 45.81
N LEU A 60 18.90 -7.17 45.66
CA LEU A 60 19.61 -6.52 46.76
C LEU A 60 18.67 -5.72 47.68
N THR A 61 17.55 -5.24 47.13
CA THR A 61 16.53 -4.49 47.88
C THR A 61 15.65 -5.48 48.64
N LYS A 62 15.98 -5.78 49.90
CA LYS A 62 15.24 -6.71 50.80
C LYS A 62 13.85 -6.20 51.22
N SER A 63 13.04 -5.74 50.27
CA SER A 63 11.71 -5.18 50.49
C SER A 63 10.69 -5.96 49.68
N VAL A 64 9.57 -6.33 50.31
CA VAL A 64 8.41 -6.94 49.65
C VAL A 64 7.82 -6.03 48.55
N TRP A 65 8.10 -4.73 48.59
CA TRP A 65 7.74 -3.78 47.54
C TRP A 65 8.59 -3.94 46.26
N ALA A 66 9.80 -4.50 46.36
CA ALA A 66 10.65 -4.79 45.20
C ALA A 66 10.00 -5.82 44.25
N ILE A 67 9.22 -6.76 44.80
CA ILE A 67 8.45 -7.74 44.01
C ILE A 67 7.43 -7.03 43.10
N LYS A 68 6.83 -5.91 43.53
CA LYS A 68 5.91 -5.14 42.68
C LYS A 68 6.61 -4.44 41.52
N LEU A 69 7.91 -4.17 41.65
CA LEU A 69 8.74 -3.49 40.65
C LEU A 69 9.34 -4.45 39.61
N ILE A 70 9.22 -5.78 39.79
CA ILE A 70 9.74 -6.76 38.83
C ILE A 70 9.17 -6.58 37.41
N LYS A 71 7.97 -5.98 37.30
CA LYS A 71 7.34 -5.61 36.02
C LYS A 71 8.20 -4.65 35.19
N LEU A 72 9.05 -3.85 35.83
CA LEU A 72 9.95 -2.92 35.16
C LEU A 72 11.13 -3.64 34.46
N VAL A 73 11.52 -4.84 34.92
CA VAL A 73 12.57 -5.67 34.27
C VAL A 73 12.10 -6.16 32.90
N TRP A 74 10.80 -6.35 32.72
CA TRP A 74 10.22 -6.83 31.48
C TRP A 74 10.14 -5.76 30.39
N ILE A 75 10.15 -4.47 30.74
CA ILE A 75 10.01 -3.39 29.75
C ILE A 75 11.18 -3.38 28.75
N PRO A 76 12.46 -3.39 29.16
CA PRO A 76 13.57 -3.47 28.21
C PRO A 76 13.66 -4.83 27.51
N LEU A 77 13.26 -5.94 28.16
CA LEU A 77 13.21 -7.26 27.52
C LEU A 77 12.20 -7.29 26.37
N VAL A 78 11.02 -6.68 26.55
CA VAL A 78 10.02 -6.54 25.48
C VAL A 78 10.57 -5.69 24.34
N LEU A 79 11.26 -4.57 24.63
CA LEU A 79 11.91 -3.76 23.60
C LEU A 79 12.97 -4.57 22.81
N ALA A 80 13.84 -5.29 23.52
CA ALA A 80 14.85 -6.16 22.90
C ALA A 80 14.20 -7.25 22.03
N TRP A 81 13.14 -7.89 22.54
CA TRP A 81 12.35 -8.85 21.77
C TRP A 81 11.78 -8.21 20.51
N LEU A 82 11.15 -7.04 20.60
CA LEU A 82 10.54 -6.35 19.46
C LEU A 82 11.57 -6.03 18.38
N ILE A 83 12.75 -5.56 18.77
CA ILE A 83 13.87 -5.32 17.83
C ILE A 83 14.26 -6.64 17.15
N LEU A 84 14.48 -7.71 17.91
CA LEU A 84 14.85 -9.02 17.35
C LEU A 84 13.75 -9.59 16.43
N LYS A 85 12.48 -9.43 16.81
CA LYS A 85 11.31 -9.86 16.02
C LYS A 85 11.20 -9.06 14.72
N ALA A 86 11.48 -7.75 14.74
CA ALA A 86 11.45 -6.91 13.54
C ALA A 86 12.56 -7.27 12.55
N LEU A 87 13.71 -7.73 13.05
CA LEU A 87 14.79 -8.29 12.23
C LEU A 87 14.44 -9.68 11.66
N TRP A 88 13.51 -10.40 12.30
CA TRP A 88 13.07 -11.74 11.87
C TRP A 88 12.00 -11.65 10.77
N VAL A 89 12.43 -11.36 9.54
CA VAL A 89 11.55 -11.31 8.37
C VAL A 89 11.43 -12.70 7.74
N LYS A 90 10.26 -13.33 7.87
CA LYS A 90 9.87 -14.45 6.99
C LYS A 90 9.33 -13.87 5.68
N ILE A 91 9.97 -14.20 4.56
CA ILE A 91 9.48 -13.89 3.22
C ILE A 91 8.63 -15.11 2.80
N PRO A 92 7.32 -14.94 2.53
CA PRO A 92 6.49 -16.03 2.03
C PRO A 92 6.93 -16.43 0.62
N GLU A 93 6.58 -17.65 0.21
CA GLU A 93 6.68 -18.04 -1.19
C GLU A 93 5.66 -17.25 -2.02
N PRO A 94 5.93 -16.96 -3.32
CA PRO A 94 4.99 -16.26 -4.16
C PRO A 94 3.64 -17.00 -4.25
N GLU A 95 2.56 -16.22 -4.24
CA GLU A 95 1.19 -16.71 -4.42
C GLU A 95 0.88 -16.83 -5.93
N GLY A 96 -0.09 -17.67 -6.28
CA GLY A 96 -0.46 -17.97 -7.66
C GLY A 96 -0.47 -19.47 -7.95
N HIS A 97 -0.57 -19.82 -9.23
CA HIS A 97 -0.54 -21.20 -9.71
C HIS A 97 0.91 -21.69 -9.84
N HIS A 98 1.32 -22.61 -8.96
CA HIS A 98 2.65 -23.23 -9.00
C HIS A 98 2.67 -24.33 -10.05
N LEU A 99 3.44 -24.13 -11.12
CA LEU A 99 3.53 -25.08 -12.21
C LEU A 99 4.06 -26.43 -11.71
N GLN A 100 3.29 -27.48 -11.99
CA GLN A 100 3.72 -28.85 -11.74
C GLN A 100 4.64 -29.32 -12.88
N PRO A 101 5.58 -30.24 -12.60
CA PRO A 101 6.46 -30.77 -13.64
C PRO A 101 5.67 -31.31 -14.84
N GLY A 102 5.97 -30.80 -16.03
CA GLY A 102 5.31 -31.21 -17.28
C GLY A 102 3.94 -30.58 -17.55
N GLU A 103 3.48 -29.66 -16.72
CA GLU A 103 2.23 -28.93 -16.92
C GLU A 103 2.33 -27.91 -18.07
N ALA A 104 3.51 -27.29 -18.25
CA ALA A 104 3.81 -26.36 -19.33
C ALA A 104 5.23 -26.60 -19.89
N PRO A 105 5.46 -27.71 -20.61
CA PRO A 105 6.82 -28.16 -20.98
C PRO A 105 7.55 -27.19 -21.91
N VAL A 106 6.83 -26.46 -22.77
CA VAL A 106 7.42 -25.44 -23.66
C VAL A 106 7.93 -24.26 -22.85
N LEU A 107 7.10 -23.72 -21.94
CA LEU A 107 7.52 -22.66 -21.02
C LEU A 107 8.72 -23.11 -20.18
N GLU A 108 8.68 -24.29 -19.57
CA GLU A 108 9.77 -24.82 -18.74
C GLU A 108 11.09 -24.88 -19.52
N ALA A 109 11.04 -25.35 -20.79
CA ALA A 109 12.20 -25.42 -21.66
C ALA A 109 12.75 -24.03 -22.03
N GLU A 110 11.88 -23.08 -22.39
CA GLU A 110 12.29 -21.71 -22.71
C GLU A 110 12.88 -20.99 -21.50
N VAL A 111 12.25 -21.11 -20.33
CA VAL A 111 12.76 -20.55 -19.08
C VAL A 111 14.13 -21.13 -18.73
N GLU A 112 14.32 -22.44 -18.85
CA GLU A 112 15.62 -23.08 -18.58
C GLU A 112 16.69 -22.64 -19.59
N ARG A 113 16.34 -22.50 -20.88
CA ARG A 113 17.23 -21.96 -21.91
C ARG A 113 17.67 -20.54 -21.58
N LEU A 114 16.73 -19.67 -21.21
CA LEU A 114 17.01 -18.28 -20.83
C LEU A 114 17.84 -18.21 -19.55
N ARG A 115 17.55 -19.06 -18.56
CA ARG A 115 18.29 -19.16 -17.30
C ARG A 115 19.76 -19.48 -17.53
N GLN A 116 20.03 -20.46 -18.40
CA GLN A 116 21.39 -20.86 -18.75
C GLN A 116 22.13 -19.72 -19.47
N ARG A 117 21.48 -19.03 -20.41
CA ARG A 117 22.07 -17.89 -21.14
C ARG A 117 22.36 -16.70 -20.23
N ALA A 118 21.47 -16.41 -19.29
CA ALA A 118 21.62 -15.32 -18.33
C ALA A 118 22.55 -15.66 -17.14
N GLY A 119 22.93 -16.93 -16.98
CA GLY A 119 23.73 -17.38 -15.84
C GLY A 119 22.99 -17.32 -14.50
N ALA A 120 21.65 -17.40 -14.52
CA ALA A 120 20.81 -17.33 -13.33
C ALA A 120 20.86 -18.63 -12.50
N PRO A 121 20.66 -18.57 -11.17
CA PRO A 121 20.62 -19.74 -10.30
C PRO A 121 19.44 -20.66 -10.63
N LYS A 122 19.54 -21.92 -10.22
CA LYS A 122 18.46 -22.90 -10.42
C LYS A 122 17.18 -22.44 -9.73
N LEU A 123 16.07 -22.50 -10.46
CA LEU A 123 14.74 -22.19 -9.92
C LEU A 123 14.21 -23.36 -9.09
N ALA A 124 13.50 -23.02 -8.03
CA ALA A 124 12.71 -23.92 -7.20
C ALA A 124 11.30 -24.11 -7.76
N GLY A 125 10.81 -23.19 -8.59
CA GLY A 125 9.51 -23.27 -9.26
C GLY A 125 9.23 -22.05 -10.14
N ILE A 126 8.25 -22.19 -11.02
CA ILE A 126 7.67 -21.12 -11.82
C ILE A 126 6.22 -20.95 -11.34
N VAL A 127 5.80 -19.71 -11.08
CA VAL A 127 4.48 -19.37 -10.57
C VAL A 127 3.78 -18.48 -11.60
N ILE A 128 2.55 -18.83 -11.96
CA ILE A 128 1.70 -18.00 -12.82
C ILE A 128 0.67 -17.29 -11.95
N ASP A 129 0.63 -15.97 -11.99
CA ASP A 129 -0.34 -15.16 -11.26
C ASP A 129 -1.28 -14.38 -12.19
N ALA A 130 -2.19 -13.62 -11.59
CA ALA A 130 -3.23 -12.89 -12.30
C ALA A 130 -2.86 -11.41 -12.56
N ASP A 131 -1.67 -10.96 -12.16
CA ASP A 131 -1.27 -9.56 -12.27
C ASP A 131 -0.56 -9.28 -13.60
N LEU A 132 -0.49 -8.03 -14.03
CA LEU A 132 0.34 -7.63 -15.17
C LEU A 132 1.80 -7.47 -14.72
N ASN A 133 2.48 -8.59 -14.44
CA ASN A 133 3.84 -8.57 -13.89
C ASN A 133 4.77 -9.67 -14.44
N ALA A 134 6.06 -9.50 -14.17
CA ALA A 134 7.02 -10.59 -14.06
C ALA A 134 7.95 -10.28 -12.89
N ALA A 135 8.40 -11.30 -12.15
CA ALA A 135 9.30 -11.08 -11.03
C ALA A 135 10.24 -12.27 -10.75
N ALA A 136 11.49 -11.95 -10.43
CA ALA A 136 12.46 -12.89 -9.86
C ALA A 136 12.48 -12.84 -8.31
N ALA A 137 11.88 -13.82 -7.64
CA ALA A 137 11.80 -13.88 -6.18
C ALA A 137 12.88 -14.80 -5.56
N SER A 138 13.45 -14.39 -4.42
CA SER A 138 14.40 -15.19 -3.63
C SER A 138 13.92 -15.36 -2.19
N VAL A 139 13.55 -16.59 -1.83
CA VAL A 139 13.06 -16.94 -0.48
C VAL A 139 14.19 -17.58 0.33
N PRO A 140 14.64 -16.97 1.44
CA PRO A 140 15.75 -17.50 2.24
C PRO A 140 15.32 -18.75 3.03
N ARG A 141 16.17 -19.78 3.04
CA ARG A 141 16.01 -20.98 3.86
C ARG A 141 16.74 -20.82 5.19
N LEU A 142 16.07 -21.13 6.31
CA LEU A 142 16.65 -21.09 7.65
C LEU A 142 17.35 -19.74 7.94
N LEU A 143 16.65 -18.62 7.70
CA LEU A 143 17.19 -17.24 7.79
C LEU A 143 18.38 -16.94 6.86
N GLY A 144 18.55 -17.72 5.79
CA GLY A 144 19.63 -17.57 4.80
C GLY A 144 20.84 -18.47 5.08
N LEU A 145 20.86 -19.20 6.20
CA LEU A 145 21.94 -20.14 6.53
C LEU A 145 21.99 -21.36 5.60
N ALA A 146 20.84 -21.74 5.03
CA ALA A 146 20.71 -22.87 4.11
C ALA A 146 20.54 -22.43 2.65
N GLY A 147 20.98 -21.22 2.30
CA GLY A 147 20.83 -20.64 0.96
C GLY A 147 19.41 -20.13 0.69
N ASN A 148 19.10 -19.89 -0.59
CA ASN A 148 17.81 -19.34 -1.04
C ASN A 148 17.13 -20.30 -2.02
N ARG A 149 15.79 -20.28 -2.04
CA ARG A 149 14.96 -20.83 -3.12
C ARG A 149 14.61 -19.69 -4.06
N HIS A 150 14.84 -19.89 -5.35
CA HIS A 150 14.57 -18.89 -6.38
C HIS A 150 13.29 -19.24 -7.12
N PHE A 151 12.41 -18.29 -7.35
CA PHE A 151 11.17 -18.48 -8.11
C PHE A 151 11.09 -17.46 -9.22
N LEU A 152 10.53 -17.86 -10.35
CA LEU A 152 10.11 -16.94 -11.41
C LEU A 152 8.59 -16.81 -11.34
N VAL A 153 8.10 -15.59 -11.20
CA VAL A 153 6.68 -15.26 -11.24
C VAL A 153 6.39 -14.63 -12.60
N LEU A 154 5.36 -15.11 -13.29
CA LEU A 154 4.91 -14.59 -14.57
C LEU A 154 3.40 -14.34 -14.51
N GLY A 155 3.00 -13.11 -14.72
CA GLY A 155 1.62 -12.73 -14.81
C GLY A 155 0.97 -13.19 -16.11
N LEU A 156 -0.14 -13.91 -16.03
CA LEU A 156 -0.87 -14.38 -17.22
C LEU A 156 -1.29 -13.21 -18.14
N PRO A 157 -1.79 -12.05 -17.64
CA PRO A 157 -2.03 -10.88 -18.48
C PRO A 157 -0.79 -10.42 -19.25
N LEU A 158 0.39 -10.42 -18.63
CA LEU A 158 1.63 -10.02 -19.31
C LEU A 158 1.97 -10.99 -20.43
N MET A 159 1.86 -12.30 -20.18
CA MET A 159 2.11 -13.34 -21.17
C MET A 159 1.13 -13.27 -22.36
N ARG A 160 -0.09 -12.77 -22.16
CA ARG A 160 -1.10 -12.59 -23.24
C ARG A 160 -0.83 -11.36 -24.11
N VAL A 161 -0.16 -10.35 -23.57
CA VAL A 161 0.10 -9.08 -24.27
C VAL A 161 1.44 -9.11 -25.02
N MET A 162 2.39 -9.91 -24.56
CA MET A 162 3.73 -10.02 -25.14
C MET A 162 3.85 -11.10 -26.22
N SER A 163 4.73 -10.85 -27.20
CA SER A 163 5.23 -11.92 -28.07
C SER A 163 6.20 -12.84 -27.32
N PRO A 164 6.48 -14.06 -27.81
CA PRO A 164 7.49 -14.94 -27.21
C PRO A 164 8.86 -14.28 -27.05
N GLU A 165 9.26 -13.43 -27.99
CA GLU A 165 10.55 -12.72 -27.97
C GLU A 165 10.59 -11.63 -26.90
N GLU A 166 9.50 -10.86 -26.80
CA GLU A 166 9.35 -9.82 -25.77
C GLU A 166 9.30 -10.43 -24.37
N LEU A 167 8.54 -11.51 -24.18
CA LEU A 167 8.49 -12.21 -22.89
C LEU A 167 9.84 -12.85 -22.55
N ALA A 168 10.56 -13.40 -23.53
CA ALA A 168 11.92 -13.89 -23.32
C ALA A 168 12.87 -12.78 -22.86
N SER A 169 12.71 -11.57 -23.41
CA SER A 169 13.45 -10.38 -22.98
C SER A 169 13.12 -9.99 -21.54
N VAL A 170 11.85 -10.01 -21.14
CA VAL A 170 11.44 -9.73 -19.76
C VAL A 170 11.99 -10.79 -18.80
N ILE A 171 11.91 -12.08 -19.14
CA ILE A 171 12.48 -13.13 -18.29
C ILE A 171 13.99 -12.99 -18.16
N ALA A 172 14.69 -12.61 -19.23
CA ALA A 172 16.12 -12.32 -19.18
C ALA A 172 16.43 -11.10 -18.30
N HIS A 173 15.58 -10.06 -18.31
CA HIS A 173 15.66 -8.94 -17.38
C HIS A 173 15.55 -9.43 -15.92
N GLU A 174 14.51 -10.20 -15.60
CA GLU A 174 14.30 -10.76 -14.27
C GLU A 174 15.49 -11.62 -13.80
N PHE A 175 16.06 -12.41 -14.71
CA PHE A 175 17.27 -13.17 -14.44
C PHE A 175 18.52 -12.30 -14.25
N GLY A 176 18.57 -11.12 -14.87
CA GLY A 176 19.55 -10.09 -14.59
C GLY A 176 19.58 -9.69 -13.12
N HIS A 177 18.44 -9.66 -12.44
CA HIS A 177 18.39 -9.40 -10.99
C HIS A 177 19.02 -10.53 -10.14
N PHE A 178 19.07 -11.76 -10.65
CA PHE A 178 19.81 -12.85 -10.01
C PHE A 178 21.31 -12.83 -10.33
N GLY A 179 21.72 -12.21 -11.44
CA GLY A 179 23.07 -12.23 -11.99
C GLY A 179 24.12 -11.54 -11.08
N GLY A 180 25.18 -12.28 -10.76
CA GLY A 180 26.37 -11.78 -10.05
C GLY A 180 26.26 -11.69 -8.52
N GLY A 181 27.40 -11.47 -7.84
CA GLY A 181 27.43 -11.21 -6.39
C GLY A 181 26.60 -9.99 -5.94
N HIS A 182 26.04 -9.25 -6.89
CA HIS A 182 25.23 -8.05 -6.71
C HIS A 182 23.80 -8.38 -6.25
N GLY A 183 23.14 -9.42 -6.79
CA GLY A 183 21.77 -9.79 -6.39
C GLY A 183 21.64 -10.15 -4.89
N ARG A 184 22.66 -10.81 -4.32
CA ARG A 184 22.72 -11.13 -2.88
C ARG A 184 22.87 -9.87 -2.01
N PHE A 185 23.67 -8.91 -2.47
CA PHE A 185 23.90 -7.64 -1.78
C PHE A 185 22.66 -6.74 -1.86
N SER A 186 22.09 -6.55 -3.05
CA SER A 186 20.87 -5.77 -3.27
C SER A 186 19.68 -6.36 -2.51
N GLY A 187 19.49 -7.68 -2.55
CA GLY A 187 18.46 -8.35 -1.75
C GLY A 187 18.69 -8.21 -0.24
N TRP A 188 19.94 -8.15 0.23
CA TRP A 188 20.25 -7.86 1.63
C TRP A 188 19.91 -6.40 2.00
N ILE A 189 20.28 -5.43 1.17
CA ILE A 189 19.92 -4.00 1.36
C ILE A 189 18.40 -3.80 1.37
N TYR A 190 17.66 -4.52 0.51
CA TYR A 190 16.20 -4.50 0.53
C TYR A 190 15.64 -5.03 1.87
N ARG A 191 16.16 -6.17 2.37
CA ARG A 191 15.76 -6.70 3.69
C ARG A 191 16.07 -5.73 4.82
N VAL A 192 17.22 -5.08 4.77
CA VAL A 192 17.61 -4.03 5.72
C VAL A 192 16.54 -2.93 5.75
N ARG A 193 16.11 -2.43 4.58
CA ARG A 193 15.03 -1.43 4.47
C ARG A 193 13.71 -1.92 5.07
N LEU A 194 13.30 -3.15 4.74
CA LEU A 194 12.06 -3.73 5.24
C LEU A 194 12.07 -3.92 6.77
N SER A 195 13.20 -4.37 7.33
CA SER A 195 13.39 -4.48 8.78
C SER A 195 13.30 -3.12 9.47
N TRP A 196 13.84 -2.05 8.87
CA TRP A 196 13.71 -0.69 9.40
C TRP A 196 12.28 -0.20 9.42
N PHE A 197 11.54 -0.38 8.31
CA PHE A 197 10.14 0.01 8.23
C PHE A 197 9.31 -0.70 9.30
N ARG A 198 9.45 -2.02 9.43
CA ARG A 198 8.75 -2.81 10.45
C ARG A 198 9.11 -2.39 11.87
N LEU A 199 10.39 -2.13 12.13
CA LEU A 199 10.83 -1.68 13.44
C LEU A 199 10.23 -0.31 13.78
N LEU A 200 10.24 0.63 12.83
CA LEU A 200 9.65 1.95 13.03
C LEU A 200 8.15 1.84 13.31
N SER A 201 7.41 1.04 12.52
CA SER A 201 5.98 0.78 12.75
C SER A 201 5.73 0.14 14.13
N ALA A 202 6.54 -0.84 14.52
CA ALA A 202 6.41 -1.50 15.82
C ALA A 202 6.73 -0.56 17.01
N LEU A 203 7.72 0.31 16.86
CA LEU A 203 8.10 1.29 17.89
C LEU A 203 7.06 2.41 18.02
N GLN A 204 6.51 2.88 16.90
CA GLN A 204 5.41 3.86 16.88
C GLN A 204 4.16 3.32 17.59
N ALA A 205 3.86 2.02 17.43
CA ALA A 205 2.73 1.39 18.11
C ALA A 205 2.87 1.32 19.65
N GLN A 206 4.09 1.33 20.21
CA GLN A 206 4.34 1.13 21.65
C GLN A 206 4.35 2.41 22.50
N GLN A 207 4.42 3.60 21.88
CA GLN A 207 4.30 4.90 22.57
C GLN A 207 5.17 5.08 23.85
N SER A 208 6.43 4.63 23.82
CA SER A 208 7.35 4.72 24.97
C SER A 208 8.33 5.90 24.85
N ALA A 209 8.92 6.37 25.96
CA ALA A 209 9.97 7.40 25.89
C ALA A 209 11.21 6.95 25.09
N ALA A 210 11.51 5.64 25.11
CA ALA A 210 12.56 5.06 24.28
C ALA A 210 12.23 5.17 22.76
N THR A 211 10.94 5.18 22.39
CA THR A 211 10.49 5.38 21.02
C THR A 211 10.97 6.73 20.45
N GLY A 212 11.01 7.79 21.26
CA GLY A 212 11.39 9.14 20.80
C GLY A 212 12.83 9.23 20.28
N LEU A 213 13.80 8.54 20.91
CA LEU A 213 15.18 8.54 20.46
C LEU A 213 15.35 7.76 19.14
N PHE A 214 14.69 6.60 19.04
CA PHE A 214 14.69 5.80 17.82
C PHE A 214 14.05 6.53 16.65
N VAL A 215 12.90 7.17 16.87
CA VAL A 215 12.21 7.96 15.83
C VAL A 215 13.14 9.07 15.31
N ARG A 216 13.80 9.82 16.19
CA ARG A 216 14.77 10.86 15.77
C ARG A 216 15.94 10.30 14.96
N PHE A 217 16.46 9.13 15.34
CA PHE A 217 17.50 8.46 14.56
C PHE A 217 16.98 8.06 13.18
N PHE A 218 15.81 7.42 13.10
CA PHE A 218 15.22 6.97 11.84
C PHE A 218 14.79 8.11 10.93
N ASP A 219 14.28 9.22 11.46
CA ASP A 219 13.89 10.41 10.68
C ASP A 219 15.07 11.03 9.91
N TRP A 220 16.29 10.84 10.42
CA TRP A 220 17.53 11.23 9.75
C TRP A 220 18.11 10.10 8.91
N TYR A 221 18.20 8.89 9.47
CA TYR A 221 18.87 7.76 8.86
C TYR A 221 18.10 7.18 7.66
N ALA A 222 16.78 7.03 7.76
CA ALA A 222 15.98 6.35 6.75
C ALA A 222 15.98 7.11 5.40
N PRO A 223 15.75 8.44 5.32
CA PRO A 223 15.85 9.16 4.05
C PRO A 223 17.25 9.10 3.43
N TYR A 224 18.28 9.14 4.27
CA TYR A 224 19.67 9.08 3.82
C TYR A 224 20.02 7.68 3.28
N PHE A 225 19.66 6.63 4.01
CA PHE A 225 19.82 5.24 3.57
C PHE A 225 19.01 4.94 2.31
N ASN A 226 17.78 5.48 2.22
CA ASN A 226 16.91 5.35 1.05
C ASN A 226 17.60 5.90 -0.19
N ALA A 227 18.14 7.13 -0.15
CA ALA A 227 18.87 7.73 -1.28
C ALA A 227 20.01 6.83 -1.80
N TYR A 228 20.84 6.28 -0.92
CA TYR A 228 21.87 5.30 -1.33
C TYR A 228 21.24 4.03 -1.88
N SER A 229 20.23 3.47 -1.23
CA SER A 229 19.65 2.22 -1.70
C SER A 229 18.90 2.38 -3.05
N PHE A 230 18.38 3.57 -3.39
CA PHE A 230 17.72 3.87 -4.66
C PHE A 230 18.71 3.94 -5.82
N VAL A 231 19.84 4.60 -5.63
CA VAL A 231 20.89 4.64 -6.68
C VAL A 231 21.42 3.24 -6.97
N LEU A 232 21.49 2.36 -5.96
CA LEU A 232 21.82 0.95 -6.19
C LEU A 232 20.71 0.24 -6.99
N ALA A 233 19.44 0.45 -6.63
CA ALA A 233 18.31 -0.14 -7.36
C ALA A 233 18.33 0.26 -8.84
N ARG A 234 18.46 1.56 -9.15
CA ARG A 234 18.59 2.07 -10.51
C ARG A 234 19.76 1.45 -11.28
N SER A 235 20.91 1.26 -10.63
CA SER A 235 22.04 0.58 -11.28
C SER A 235 21.74 -0.89 -11.62
N ASN A 236 21.00 -1.60 -10.76
CA ASN A 236 20.62 -2.99 -11.03
C ASN A 236 19.60 -3.09 -12.18
N GLU A 237 18.72 -2.10 -12.35
CA GLU A 237 17.80 -2.04 -13.48
C GLU A 237 18.56 -1.92 -14.80
N TYR A 238 19.59 -1.06 -14.88
CA TYR A 238 20.43 -0.97 -16.08
C TYR A 238 21.21 -2.27 -16.35
N ASP A 239 21.73 -2.92 -15.31
CA ASP A 239 22.39 -4.23 -15.44
C ASP A 239 21.40 -5.31 -15.97
N ALA A 240 20.15 -5.29 -15.50
CA ALA A 240 19.10 -6.20 -15.94
C ALA A 240 18.63 -5.90 -17.37
N ASP A 241 18.51 -4.63 -17.76
CA ASP A 241 18.25 -4.22 -19.14
C ASP A 241 19.36 -4.66 -20.09
N ALA A 242 20.62 -4.51 -19.69
CA ALA A 242 21.75 -5.00 -20.45
C ALA A 242 21.71 -6.53 -20.62
N MET A 243 21.31 -7.27 -19.58
CA MET A 243 21.10 -8.73 -19.67
C MET A 243 19.99 -9.08 -20.67
N ALA A 244 18.86 -8.37 -20.61
CA ALA A 244 17.76 -8.55 -21.55
C ALA A 244 18.21 -8.31 -22.99
N ALA A 245 18.95 -7.23 -23.24
CA ALA A 245 19.52 -6.91 -24.55
C ALA A 245 20.57 -7.93 -25.01
N GLN A 246 21.39 -8.48 -24.11
CA GLN A 246 22.35 -9.52 -24.43
C GLN A 246 21.67 -10.84 -24.85
N VAL A 247 20.54 -11.17 -24.22
CA VAL A 247 19.84 -12.45 -24.44
C VAL A 247 18.84 -12.36 -25.60
N ALA A 248 18.02 -11.31 -25.66
CA ALA A 248 16.94 -11.17 -26.64
C ALA A 248 17.23 -10.14 -27.75
N GLY A 249 18.25 -9.29 -27.58
CA GLY A 249 18.57 -8.19 -28.48
C GLY A 249 18.01 -6.85 -27.99
N ALA A 250 18.78 -5.77 -28.18
CA ALA A 250 18.41 -4.44 -27.68
C ALA A 250 17.05 -3.94 -28.20
N GLN A 251 16.77 -4.13 -29.49
CA GLN A 251 15.49 -3.73 -30.09
C GLN A 251 14.29 -4.47 -29.48
N VAL A 252 14.44 -5.78 -29.20
CA VAL A 252 13.39 -6.56 -28.53
C VAL A 252 13.18 -6.09 -27.09
N ALA A 253 14.28 -5.83 -26.36
CA ALA A 253 14.22 -5.29 -25.02
C ALA A 253 13.55 -3.90 -24.97
N GLY A 254 13.90 -3.00 -25.89
CA GLY A 254 13.27 -1.69 -26.00
C GLY A 254 11.77 -1.78 -26.31
N ARG A 255 11.37 -2.63 -27.25
CA ARG A 255 9.93 -2.87 -27.54
C ARG A 255 9.19 -3.45 -26.33
N ALA A 256 9.80 -4.40 -25.62
CA ALA A 256 9.21 -4.98 -24.42
C ALA A 256 9.01 -3.91 -23.33
N LEU A 257 9.99 -3.02 -23.11
CA LEU A 257 9.86 -1.91 -22.17
C LEU A 257 8.72 -0.95 -22.53
N VAL A 258 8.62 -0.56 -23.80
CA VAL A 258 7.52 0.29 -24.28
C VAL A 258 6.18 -0.41 -24.08
N ARG A 259 6.07 -1.70 -24.43
CA ARG A 259 4.84 -2.46 -24.27
C ARG A 259 4.40 -2.58 -22.81
N VAL A 260 5.33 -2.86 -21.88
CA VAL A 260 5.02 -2.91 -20.43
C VAL A 260 4.52 -1.55 -19.94
N SER A 261 5.20 -0.47 -20.35
CA SER A 261 4.82 0.89 -19.96
C SER A 261 3.41 1.26 -20.45
N LEU A 262 3.10 1.01 -21.72
CA LEU A 262 1.77 1.25 -22.28
C LEU A 262 0.71 0.35 -21.64
N ALA A 263 1.00 -0.94 -21.46
CA ALA A 263 0.05 -1.87 -20.86
C ALA A 263 -0.26 -1.52 -19.41
N GLY A 264 0.74 -1.13 -18.61
CA GLY A 264 0.54 -0.68 -17.22
C GLY A 264 -0.29 0.59 -17.14
N ASP A 265 0.02 1.59 -17.98
CA ASP A 265 -0.73 2.85 -18.05
C ASP A 265 -2.19 2.63 -18.47
N ARG A 266 -2.44 1.81 -19.50
CA ARG A 266 -3.80 1.48 -19.95
C ARG A 266 -4.57 0.64 -18.93
N LEU A 267 -3.91 -0.30 -18.28
CA LEU A 267 -4.52 -1.10 -17.24
C LEU A 267 -5.04 -0.21 -16.09
N GLY A 268 -4.20 0.70 -15.61
CA GLY A 268 -4.55 1.60 -14.49
C GLY A 268 -5.51 2.73 -14.87
N ASN A 269 -5.31 3.37 -16.04
CA ASN A 269 -6.01 4.59 -16.41
C ASN A 269 -7.17 4.41 -17.39
N GLN A 270 -7.36 3.22 -17.96
CA GLN A 270 -8.49 2.90 -18.85
C GLN A 270 -9.26 1.67 -18.35
N PHE A 271 -8.61 0.50 -18.31
CA PHE A 271 -9.30 -0.77 -18.07
C PHE A 271 -9.98 -0.86 -16.70
N TRP A 272 -9.24 -0.62 -15.61
CA TRP A 272 -9.83 -0.68 -14.26
C TRP A 272 -10.94 0.37 -14.06
N PRO A 273 -10.78 1.65 -14.47
CA PRO A 273 -11.85 2.63 -14.45
C PRO A 273 -13.10 2.20 -15.25
N GLU A 274 -12.93 1.55 -16.40
CA GLU A 274 -14.05 1.02 -17.18
C GLU A 274 -14.76 -0.14 -16.47
N VAL A 275 -14.00 -1.08 -15.88
CA VAL A 275 -14.55 -2.16 -15.07
C VAL A 275 -15.32 -1.62 -13.87
N ASP A 276 -14.78 -0.60 -13.18
CA ASP A 276 -15.45 0.07 -12.07
C ASP A 276 -16.78 0.73 -12.48
N ARG A 277 -16.86 1.25 -13.72
CA ARG A 277 -18.08 1.82 -14.29
C ARG A 277 -19.11 0.76 -14.69
N LEU A 278 -18.71 -0.48 -14.99
CA LEU A 278 -19.67 -1.54 -15.30
C LEU A 278 -20.65 -1.76 -14.15
N ALA A 279 -20.24 -1.58 -12.90
CA ALA A 279 -21.13 -1.65 -11.74
C ALA A 279 -22.28 -0.62 -11.78
N LEU A 280 -22.19 0.44 -12.60
CA LEU A 280 -23.32 1.35 -12.85
C LEU A 280 -24.51 0.61 -13.46
N VAL A 281 -24.25 -0.33 -14.39
CA VAL A 281 -25.30 -0.94 -15.22
C VAL A 281 -25.47 -2.44 -14.94
N GLU A 282 -24.39 -3.14 -14.59
CA GLU A 282 -24.40 -4.58 -14.34
C GLU A 282 -24.52 -4.90 -12.84
N PRO A 283 -25.50 -5.71 -12.41
CA PRO A 283 -25.67 -6.11 -11.02
C PRO A 283 -24.59 -7.09 -10.53
N GLU A 284 -23.99 -7.84 -11.45
CA GLU A 284 -22.94 -8.83 -11.19
C GLU A 284 -21.63 -8.43 -11.88
N PRO A 285 -20.47 -8.78 -11.30
CA PRO A 285 -19.17 -8.54 -11.93
C PRO A 285 -19.01 -9.36 -13.23
N PRO A 286 -18.22 -8.86 -14.20
CA PRO A 286 -17.99 -9.54 -15.46
C PRO A 286 -17.36 -10.93 -15.25
N ALA A 287 -17.94 -11.95 -15.90
CA ALA A 287 -17.49 -13.34 -15.76
C ALA A 287 -16.17 -13.67 -16.48
N ALA A 288 -15.68 -12.79 -17.36
CA ALA A 288 -14.49 -12.99 -18.18
C ALA A 288 -13.53 -11.79 -18.11
N LEU A 289 -13.24 -11.31 -16.89
CA LEU A 289 -12.40 -10.14 -16.63
C LEU A 289 -11.04 -10.25 -17.34
N TYR A 290 -10.28 -11.32 -17.09
CA TYR A 290 -8.92 -11.47 -17.60
C TYR A 290 -8.90 -11.70 -19.11
N GLY A 291 -9.93 -12.35 -19.65
CA GLY A 291 -10.14 -12.43 -21.10
C GLY A 291 -10.40 -11.05 -21.73
N ASN A 292 -11.20 -10.22 -21.07
CA ASN A 292 -11.44 -8.84 -21.50
C ASN A 292 -10.19 -7.96 -21.36
N MET A 293 -9.42 -8.15 -20.28
CA MET A 293 -8.14 -7.47 -20.04
C MET A 293 -7.13 -7.80 -21.14
N ALA A 294 -6.94 -9.07 -21.45
CA ALA A 294 -6.04 -9.51 -22.52
C ALA A 294 -6.44 -8.92 -23.87
N ARG A 295 -7.74 -8.89 -24.19
CA ARG A 295 -8.25 -8.27 -25.42
C ARG A 295 -8.04 -6.76 -25.44
N HIS A 296 -8.30 -6.07 -24.34
CA HIS A 296 -8.10 -4.63 -24.21
C HIS A 296 -6.62 -4.28 -24.45
N LEU A 297 -5.70 -4.93 -23.74
CA LEU A 297 -4.27 -4.60 -23.76
C LEU A 297 -3.53 -5.07 -25.03
N SER A 298 -4.03 -6.07 -25.75
CA SER A 298 -3.40 -6.57 -26.98
C SER A 298 -3.73 -5.74 -28.23
N GLN A 299 -4.82 -4.96 -28.19
CA GLN A 299 -5.24 -4.11 -29.30
C GLN A 299 -4.59 -2.72 -29.20
N PRO A 300 -4.06 -2.15 -30.31
CA PRO A 300 -3.59 -0.77 -30.32
C PRO A 300 -4.71 0.20 -29.95
N ALA A 301 -4.40 1.20 -29.12
CA ALA A 301 -5.30 2.30 -28.82
C ALA A 301 -4.94 3.56 -29.62
N ALA A 302 -5.93 4.38 -29.94
CA ALA A 302 -5.74 5.61 -30.72
C ALA A 302 -4.82 6.62 -30.01
N ASP A 303 -4.79 6.60 -28.68
CA ASP A 303 -4.01 7.51 -27.83
C ASP A 303 -2.66 6.93 -27.38
N ASP A 304 -2.25 5.76 -27.88
CA ASP A 304 -0.97 5.13 -27.51
C ASP A 304 0.25 6.01 -27.83
N ALA A 305 0.19 6.78 -28.92
CA ALA A 305 1.25 7.73 -29.28
C ALA A 305 1.42 8.83 -28.22
N ASP A 306 0.31 9.38 -27.74
CA ASP A 306 0.31 10.42 -26.71
C ASP A 306 0.75 9.83 -25.35
N ARG A 307 0.34 8.60 -25.04
CA ARG A 307 0.79 7.86 -23.83
C ARG A 307 2.30 7.65 -23.84
N LEU A 308 2.85 7.18 -24.95
CA LEU A 308 4.29 7.01 -25.10
C LEU A 308 5.03 8.36 -24.99
N ALA A 309 4.54 9.40 -25.64
CA ALA A 309 5.13 10.74 -25.54
C ALA A 309 5.16 11.25 -24.09
N ARG A 310 4.07 11.05 -23.33
CA ARG A 310 4.03 11.37 -21.89
C ARG A 310 5.06 10.57 -21.11
N ALA A 311 5.09 9.24 -21.26
CA ALA A 311 6.04 8.37 -20.56
C ALA A 311 7.51 8.71 -20.86
N LEU A 312 7.82 9.18 -22.08
CA LEU A 312 9.17 9.62 -22.45
C LEU A 312 9.54 10.98 -21.86
N SER A 313 8.55 11.83 -21.57
CA SER A 313 8.73 13.16 -20.98
C SER A 313 8.83 13.16 -19.45
N GLU A 314 8.57 12.02 -18.81
CA GLU A 314 8.61 11.88 -17.36
C GLU A 314 9.99 12.21 -16.79
N SER A 315 9.98 13.01 -15.71
CA SER A 315 11.18 13.27 -14.92
C SER A 315 11.27 12.25 -13.79
N PRO A 316 12.49 11.77 -13.45
CA PRO A 316 12.65 10.83 -12.34
C PRO A 316 12.09 11.42 -11.04
N GLY A 317 11.19 10.70 -10.39
CA GLY A 317 10.71 11.06 -9.07
C GLY A 317 11.81 10.97 -8.01
N LEU A 318 11.59 11.65 -6.88
CA LEU A 318 12.55 11.72 -5.78
C LEU A 318 12.81 10.35 -5.14
N ASP A 319 11.76 9.53 -5.04
CA ASP A 319 11.79 8.20 -4.41
C ASP A 319 11.64 7.05 -5.41
N ASP A 320 11.72 7.32 -6.72
CA ASP A 320 11.54 6.30 -7.75
C ASP A 320 12.72 5.32 -7.75
N THR A 321 12.42 4.07 -7.40
CA THR A 321 13.37 2.96 -7.36
C THR A 321 13.81 2.50 -8.75
N HIS A 322 13.05 2.86 -9.79
CA HIS A 322 13.31 2.49 -11.19
C HIS A 322 13.66 3.74 -12.01
N PRO A 323 14.58 3.65 -12.98
CA PRO A 323 14.81 4.72 -13.95
C PRO A 323 13.58 4.91 -14.86
N VAL A 324 13.34 6.14 -15.30
CA VAL A 324 12.29 6.48 -16.28
C VAL A 324 12.52 5.76 -17.62
N LEU A 325 11.44 5.53 -18.37
CA LEU A 325 11.47 4.80 -19.64
C LEU A 325 12.50 5.37 -20.62
N SER A 326 12.56 6.70 -20.76
CA SER A 326 13.50 7.38 -21.65
C SER A 326 14.96 7.08 -21.32
N ALA A 327 15.32 7.02 -20.03
CA ALA A 327 16.67 6.71 -19.58
C ALA A 327 17.06 5.25 -19.86
N ARG A 328 16.11 4.31 -19.67
CA ARG A 328 16.32 2.87 -19.95
C ARG A 328 16.51 2.62 -21.44
N LEU A 329 15.66 3.21 -22.30
CA LEU A 329 15.80 3.10 -23.75
C LEU A 329 17.11 3.73 -24.26
N ALA A 330 17.51 4.88 -23.71
CA ALA A 330 18.79 5.50 -24.03
C ALA A 330 19.98 4.61 -23.63
N ALA A 331 19.93 3.97 -22.46
CA ALA A 331 20.98 3.03 -22.03
C ALA A 331 21.09 1.80 -22.94
N LEU A 332 19.98 1.37 -23.55
CA LEU A 332 19.93 0.31 -24.56
C LEU A 332 20.36 0.77 -25.97
N GLY A 333 20.47 2.08 -26.20
CA GLY A 333 20.72 2.65 -27.53
C GLY A 333 19.56 2.46 -28.51
N VAL A 334 18.32 2.42 -28.00
CA VAL A 334 17.10 2.17 -28.79
C VAL A 334 16.23 3.41 -28.82
N THR A 335 15.75 3.77 -30.02
CA THR A 335 14.74 4.80 -30.19
C THR A 335 13.37 4.24 -29.83
N ALA A 336 12.58 5.00 -29.06
CA ALA A 336 11.23 4.61 -28.70
C ALA A 336 10.32 4.61 -29.93
N GLU A 337 9.67 3.47 -30.18
CA GLU A 337 8.67 3.31 -31.24
C GLU A 337 7.47 2.56 -30.68
N LEU A 338 6.28 2.82 -31.22
CA LEU A 338 5.08 2.06 -30.87
C LEU A 338 5.26 0.61 -31.35
N PRO A 339 5.15 -0.38 -30.46
CA PRO A 339 5.31 -1.76 -30.86
C PRO A 339 4.11 -2.20 -31.70
N ALA A 340 4.36 -2.89 -32.80
CA ALA A 340 3.31 -3.57 -33.55
C ALA A 340 2.60 -4.60 -32.65
N PRO A 341 1.35 -5.01 -32.93
CA PRO A 341 0.71 -6.09 -32.20
C PRO A 341 1.61 -7.34 -32.14
N ALA A 342 1.62 -8.04 -31.00
CA ALA A 342 2.51 -9.17 -30.75
C ALA A 342 2.37 -10.34 -31.75
N GLY A 343 1.30 -10.35 -32.55
CA GLY A 343 0.96 -11.44 -33.46
C GLY A 343 0.43 -12.63 -32.67
N GLN A 344 1.34 -13.55 -32.29
CA GLN A 344 1.03 -14.66 -31.38
C GLN A 344 1.44 -14.29 -29.96
N ALA A 345 0.52 -14.46 -29.00
CA ALA A 345 0.82 -14.23 -27.60
C ALA A 345 1.74 -15.31 -27.02
N ALA A 346 2.64 -14.93 -26.13
CA ALA A 346 3.55 -15.85 -25.47
C ALA A 346 2.81 -16.88 -24.59
N ALA A 347 1.68 -16.50 -23.98
CA ALA A 347 0.81 -17.43 -23.27
C ALA A 347 0.35 -18.57 -24.19
N ASP A 348 -0.11 -18.26 -25.40
CA ASP A 348 -0.59 -19.26 -26.35
C ASP A 348 0.55 -20.15 -26.84
N ALA A 349 1.73 -19.57 -27.06
CA ALA A 349 2.90 -20.29 -27.54
C ALA A 349 3.53 -21.21 -26.46
N TRP A 350 3.57 -20.76 -25.19
CA TRP A 350 4.38 -21.41 -24.14
C TRP A 350 3.55 -22.17 -23.11
N LEU A 351 2.33 -21.73 -22.81
CA LEU A 351 1.39 -22.43 -21.93
C LEU A 351 0.38 -23.30 -22.71
N GLY A 352 0.06 -22.91 -23.95
CA GLY A 352 -0.94 -23.60 -24.77
C GLY A 352 -2.31 -23.64 -24.05
N PRO A 353 -3.01 -24.80 -24.02
CA PRO A 353 -4.33 -24.92 -23.38
C PRO A 353 -4.37 -24.57 -21.88
N LEU A 354 -3.22 -24.60 -21.20
CA LEU A 354 -3.14 -24.20 -19.79
C LEU A 354 -3.46 -22.71 -19.62
N ALA A 355 -3.15 -21.86 -20.61
CA ALA A 355 -3.45 -20.44 -20.54
C ALA A 355 -4.96 -20.17 -20.35
N ASP A 356 -5.82 -20.87 -21.10
CA ASP A 356 -7.28 -20.70 -21.01
C ASP A 356 -7.84 -21.29 -19.70
N THR A 357 -7.23 -22.39 -19.24
CA THR A 357 -7.58 -23.01 -17.95
C THR A 357 -7.29 -22.07 -16.78
N LEU A 358 -6.08 -21.48 -16.76
CA LEU A 358 -5.69 -20.54 -15.72
C LEU A 358 -6.49 -19.25 -15.79
N GLN A 359 -6.78 -18.73 -16.99
CA GLN A 359 -7.63 -17.56 -17.17
C GLN A 359 -9.02 -17.78 -16.57
N THR A 360 -9.66 -18.91 -16.91
CA THR A 360 -10.99 -19.27 -16.38
C THR A 360 -10.96 -19.38 -14.85
N LYS A 361 -9.90 -19.97 -14.30
CA LYS A 361 -9.71 -20.05 -12.85
C LYS A 361 -9.59 -18.67 -12.21
N PHE A 362 -8.76 -17.79 -12.76
CA PHE A 362 -8.56 -16.45 -12.22
C PHE A 362 -9.83 -15.60 -12.34
N ASP A 363 -10.58 -15.73 -13.43
CA ASP A 363 -11.89 -15.08 -13.59
C ASP A 363 -12.86 -15.47 -12.46
N GLN A 364 -12.94 -16.77 -12.14
CA GLN A 364 -13.78 -17.29 -11.06
C GLN A 364 -13.31 -16.81 -9.68
N ASP A 365 -12.01 -16.86 -9.41
CA ASP A 365 -11.43 -16.42 -8.14
C ASP A 365 -11.69 -14.92 -7.91
N TRP A 366 -11.50 -14.09 -8.95
CA TRP A 366 -11.75 -12.65 -8.88
C TRP A 366 -13.23 -12.34 -8.69
N GLN A 367 -14.12 -13.00 -9.44
CA GLN A 367 -15.56 -12.83 -9.31
C GLN A 367 -16.00 -13.16 -7.87
N ALA A 368 -15.59 -14.30 -7.33
CA ALA A 368 -15.91 -14.71 -5.96
C ALA A 368 -15.42 -13.69 -4.92
N TRP A 369 -14.24 -13.10 -5.14
CA TRP A 369 -13.67 -12.08 -4.26
C TRP A 369 -14.43 -10.74 -4.32
N VAL A 370 -14.86 -10.30 -5.50
CA VAL A 370 -15.43 -8.96 -5.70
C VAL A 370 -16.96 -8.92 -5.54
N SER A 371 -17.70 -10.01 -5.76
CA SER A 371 -19.16 -10.04 -5.84
C SER A 371 -19.88 -9.26 -4.74
N LYS A 372 -19.46 -9.40 -3.47
CA LYS A 372 -20.09 -8.69 -2.34
C LYS A 372 -19.90 -7.16 -2.45
N HIS A 373 -18.69 -6.71 -2.76
CA HIS A 373 -18.40 -5.28 -2.93
C HIS A 373 -19.07 -4.73 -4.19
N TRP A 374 -19.11 -5.51 -5.27
CA TRP A 374 -19.77 -5.16 -6.52
C TRP A 374 -21.27 -4.91 -6.32
N ALA A 375 -21.98 -5.86 -5.70
CA ALA A 375 -23.41 -5.75 -5.44
C ALA A 375 -23.75 -4.53 -4.56
N ASN A 376 -22.89 -4.21 -3.58
CA ASN A 376 -23.05 -3.01 -2.77
C ASN A 376 -22.90 -1.72 -3.61
N ARG A 377 -21.87 -1.65 -4.48
CA ARG A 377 -21.66 -0.51 -5.38
C ARG A 377 -22.82 -0.36 -6.35
N HIS A 378 -23.29 -1.44 -6.96
CA HIS A 378 -24.43 -1.42 -7.88
C HIS A 378 -25.70 -0.87 -7.22
N ARG A 379 -26.01 -1.29 -5.98
CA ARG A 379 -27.13 -0.72 -5.22
C ARG A 379 -26.94 0.77 -4.91
N GLY A 380 -25.73 1.19 -4.58
CA GLY A 380 -25.40 2.61 -4.39
C GLY A 380 -25.64 3.43 -5.67
N TYR A 381 -25.26 2.91 -6.83
CA TYR A 381 -25.55 3.56 -8.11
C TYR A 381 -27.04 3.55 -8.48
N ALA A 382 -27.78 2.50 -8.12
CA ALA A 382 -29.23 2.47 -8.32
C ALA A 382 -29.92 3.59 -7.52
N ALA A 383 -29.56 3.76 -6.24
CA ALA A 383 -30.04 4.85 -5.41
C ALA A 383 -29.65 6.22 -5.97
N ALA A 384 -28.41 6.38 -6.44
CA ALA A 384 -27.95 7.62 -7.08
C ALA A 384 -28.75 7.96 -8.36
N ARG A 385 -29.10 6.97 -9.19
CA ARG A 385 -29.94 7.19 -10.37
C ARG A 385 -31.35 7.63 -10.01
N GLU A 386 -31.94 7.04 -8.98
CA GLU A 386 -33.27 7.45 -8.48
C GLU A 386 -33.25 8.89 -7.97
N ALA A 387 -32.23 9.26 -7.18
CA ALA A 387 -32.04 10.63 -6.70
C ALA A 387 -31.82 11.62 -7.85
N HIS A 388 -31.00 11.25 -8.84
CA HIS A 388 -30.77 12.08 -10.02
C HIS A 388 -32.07 12.29 -10.80
N ALA A 389 -32.85 11.24 -11.07
CA ALA A 389 -34.13 11.35 -11.79
C ALA A 389 -35.12 12.27 -11.07
N ALA A 390 -35.18 12.22 -9.73
CA ALA A 390 -36.05 13.09 -8.94
C ALA A 390 -35.65 14.58 -9.04
N LEU A 391 -34.35 14.89 -9.00
CA LEU A 391 -33.86 16.26 -9.17
C LEU A 391 -34.04 16.74 -10.62
N GLU A 392 -33.93 15.85 -11.60
CA GLU A 392 -34.11 16.16 -13.03
C GLU A 392 -35.55 16.59 -13.30
N GLU A 393 -36.52 15.83 -12.77
CA GLU A 393 -37.94 16.17 -12.86
C GLU A 393 -38.25 17.52 -12.19
N LYS A 394 -37.66 17.77 -11.02
CA LYS A 394 -37.84 19.05 -10.30
C LYS A 394 -37.31 20.24 -11.11
N GLN A 395 -36.17 20.09 -11.78
CA GLN A 395 -35.55 21.15 -12.57
C GLN A 395 -36.42 21.62 -13.75
N PHE A 396 -37.35 20.80 -14.25
CA PHE A 396 -38.30 21.21 -15.29
C PHE A 396 -39.43 22.11 -14.77
N GLY A 397 -39.73 22.10 -13.48
CA GLY A 397 -40.82 22.86 -12.87
C GLY A 397 -40.38 24.01 -11.96
N GLU A 398 -39.21 23.90 -11.33
CA GLU A 398 -38.70 24.83 -10.32
C GLU A 398 -37.17 24.98 -10.42
N ASP A 399 -36.64 26.10 -9.92
CA ASP A 399 -35.19 26.27 -9.74
C ASP A 399 -34.70 25.43 -8.56
N LEU A 400 -33.64 24.64 -8.80
CA LEU A 400 -32.97 23.87 -7.74
C LEU A 400 -32.38 24.80 -6.68
N SER A 401 -32.56 24.45 -5.40
CA SER A 401 -31.91 25.14 -4.29
C SER A 401 -30.37 25.00 -4.36
N PRO A 402 -29.60 25.86 -3.67
CA PRO A 402 -28.14 25.75 -3.70
C PRO A 402 -27.61 24.37 -3.26
N ALA A 403 -28.25 23.73 -2.28
CA ALA A 403 -27.89 22.38 -1.84
C ALA A 403 -28.20 21.33 -2.91
N GLU A 404 -29.36 21.42 -3.57
CA GLU A 404 -29.77 20.51 -4.65
C GLU A 404 -28.90 20.67 -5.90
N LYS A 405 -28.42 21.88 -6.21
CA LYS A 405 -27.44 22.10 -7.30
C LYS A 405 -26.12 21.39 -7.05
N LEU A 406 -25.66 21.39 -5.80
CA LEU A 406 -24.46 20.66 -5.40
C LEU A 406 -24.69 19.14 -5.47
N GLU A 407 -25.81 18.67 -4.91
CA GLU A 407 -26.20 17.25 -4.97
C GLU A 407 -26.33 16.76 -6.41
N TRP A 408 -26.94 17.55 -7.29
CA TRP A 408 -27.02 17.30 -8.73
C TRP A 408 -25.63 17.12 -9.34
N ALA A 409 -24.71 18.06 -9.09
CA ALA A 409 -23.34 17.96 -9.60
C ALA A 409 -22.61 16.71 -9.11
N MET A 410 -22.78 16.34 -7.84
CA MET A 410 -22.23 15.12 -7.25
C MET A 410 -22.80 13.84 -7.87
N LEU A 411 -24.12 13.80 -8.10
CA LEU A 411 -24.79 12.68 -8.74
C LEU A 411 -24.37 12.55 -10.20
N CYS A 412 -24.26 13.66 -10.93
CA CYS A 412 -23.73 13.68 -12.29
C CYS A 412 -22.30 13.13 -12.35
N GLU A 413 -21.40 13.58 -11.47
CA GLU A 413 -20.04 13.06 -11.38
C GLU A 413 -20.02 11.56 -11.06
N GLN A 414 -20.76 11.14 -10.03
CA GLN A 414 -20.82 9.74 -9.59
C GLN A 414 -21.35 8.80 -10.70
N LEU A 415 -22.34 9.26 -11.46
CA LEU A 415 -22.97 8.48 -12.53
C LEU A 415 -22.27 8.64 -13.88
N GLY A 416 -21.27 9.53 -13.99
CA GLY A 416 -20.64 9.88 -15.26
C GLY A 416 -21.60 10.55 -16.26
N LEU A 417 -22.58 11.31 -15.75
CA LEU A 417 -23.56 12.06 -16.53
C LEU A 417 -23.14 13.53 -16.66
N GLY A 418 -23.52 14.16 -17.77
CA GLY A 418 -23.20 15.57 -18.03
C GLY A 418 -21.79 15.77 -18.61
N GLY A 419 -21.69 16.68 -19.59
CA GLY A 419 -20.45 16.88 -20.35
C GLY A 419 -19.32 17.55 -19.55
N ASP A 420 -19.63 18.65 -18.85
CA ASP A 420 -18.63 19.40 -18.09
C ASP A 420 -19.00 19.46 -16.60
N ILE A 421 -18.53 18.46 -15.86
CA ILE A 421 -18.73 18.33 -14.41
C ILE A 421 -18.20 19.56 -13.65
N LEU A 422 -17.08 20.14 -14.09
CA LEU A 422 -16.53 21.34 -13.45
C LEU A 422 -17.53 22.49 -13.51
N ARG A 423 -18.18 22.69 -14.65
CA ARG A 423 -19.19 23.74 -14.81
C ARG A 423 -20.40 23.53 -13.90
N LEU A 424 -20.82 22.29 -13.67
CA LEU A 424 -21.91 21.99 -12.74
C LEU A 424 -21.54 22.38 -11.30
N TYR A 425 -20.32 22.04 -10.87
CA TYR A 425 -19.82 22.45 -9.56
C TYR A 425 -19.57 23.95 -9.45
N GLU A 426 -19.14 24.64 -10.51
CA GLU A 426 -19.00 26.09 -10.54
C GLU A 426 -20.36 26.79 -10.38
N GLN A 427 -21.43 26.25 -10.96
CA GLN A 427 -22.79 26.75 -10.75
C GLN A 427 -23.27 26.52 -9.31
N ALA A 428 -22.97 25.35 -8.74
CA ALA A 428 -23.27 25.06 -7.34
C ALA A 428 -22.52 26.01 -6.39
N LEU A 429 -21.23 26.24 -6.65
CA LEU A 429 -20.39 27.16 -5.88
C LEU A 429 -20.87 28.61 -6.01
N ALA A 430 -21.29 29.06 -7.21
CA ALA A 430 -21.86 30.39 -7.39
C ALA A 430 -23.16 30.59 -6.58
N ALA A 431 -23.95 29.53 -6.40
CA ALA A 431 -25.16 29.56 -5.58
C ALA A 431 -24.89 29.49 -4.07
N ALA A 432 -23.76 28.91 -3.65
CA ALA A 432 -23.32 28.84 -2.25
C ALA A 432 -21.79 29.02 -2.13
N PRO A 433 -21.27 30.26 -2.15
CA PRO A 433 -19.83 30.54 -2.25
C PRO A 433 -18.97 30.00 -1.11
N ASP A 434 -19.55 29.82 0.08
CA ASP A 434 -18.87 29.32 1.27
C ASP A 434 -19.14 27.83 1.55
N ASN A 435 -19.80 27.12 0.63
CA ASN A 435 -20.03 25.69 0.80
C ASN A 435 -18.72 24.91 0.62
N ALA A 436 -18.26 24.25 1.69
CA ALA A 436 -16.99 23.53 1.72
C ALA A 436 -16.88 22.45 0.64
N ALA A 437 -17.94 21.68 0.39
CA ALA A 437 -17.94 20.61 -0.61
C ALA A 437 -17.92 21.16 -2.05
N ALA A 438 -18.63 22.25 -2.33
CA ALA A 438 -18.56 22.92 -3.62
C ALA A 438 -17.16 23.53 -3.87
N LEU A 439 -16.58 24.21 -2.87
CA LEU A 439 -15.22 24.73 -2.92
C LEU A 439 -14.20 23.62 -3.17
N TRP A 440 -14.32 22.50 -2.45
CA TRP A 440 -13.49 21.33 -2.61
C TRP A 440 -13.57 20.78 -4.04
N SER A 441 -14.77 20.50 -4.55
CA SER A 441 -14.95 19.87 -5.87
C SER A 441 -14.43 20.75 -7.01
N VAL A 442 -14.73 22.06 -7.01
CA VAL A 442 -14.19 22.98 -8.03
C VAL A 442 -12.67 23.09 -7.91
N GLY A 443 -12.17 23.26 -6.68
CA GLY A 443 -10.75 23.37 -6.39
C GLY A 443 -9.96 22.13 -6.84
N SER A 444 -10.44 20.93 -6.49
CA SER A 444 -9.76 19.68 -6.83
C SER A 444 -9.75 19.41 -8.32
N LEU A 445 -10.88 19.58 -9.01
CA LEU A 445 -10.98 19.40 -10.45
C LEU A 445 -10.09 20.39 -11.24
N ARG A 446 -9.94 21.63 -10.75
CA ARG A 446 -9.00 22.60 -11.34
C ARG A 446 -7.55 22.18 -11.17
N LEU A 447 -7.16 21.74 -9.97
CA LEU A 447 -5.81 21.25 -9.71
C LEU A 447 -5.47 20.00 -10.55
N GLU A 448 -6.43 19.10 -10.74
CA GLU A 448 -6.28 17.94 -11.62
C GLU A 448 -6.06 18.35 -13.09
N ARG A 449 -6.74 19.41 -13.54
CA ARG A 449 -6.54 20.02 -14.87
C ARG A 449 -5.27 20.89 -14.96
N GLY A 450 -4.49 21.00 -13.89
CA GLY A 450 -3.26 21.80 -13.86
C GLY A 450 -3.45 23.30 -13.61
N ASP A 451 -4.67 23.74 -13.28
CA ASP A 451 -5.00 25.14 -13.00
C ASP A 451 -4.65 25.51 -11.54
N PRO A 452 -3.67 26.40 -11.30
CA PRO A 452 -3.25 26.79 -9.96
C PRO A 452 -4.32 27.57 -9.18
N ASP A 453 -5.34 28.14 -9.83
CA ASP A 453 -6.41 28.85 -9.15
C ASP A 453 -7.21 27.92 -8.21
N GLY A 454 -7.16 26.61 -8.44
CA GLY A 454 -7.74 25.60 -7.56
C GLY A 454 -7.13 25.60 -6.15
N LEU A 455 -5.89 26.07 -5.96
CA LEU A 455 -5.22 26.08 -4.64
C LEU A 455 -5.96 26.96 -3.64
N ALA A 456 -6.41 28.14 -4.07
CA ALA A 456 -7.14 29.07 -3.23
C ALA A 456 -8.51 28.51 -2.82
N LEU A 457 -9.18 27.79 -3.72
CA LEU A 457 -10.46 27.13 -3.45
C LEU A 457 -10.31 25.98 -2.46
N VAL A 458 -9.27 25.15 -2.60
CA VAL A 458 -8.98 24.06 -1.66
C VAL A 458 -8.60 24.58 -0.27
N GLU A 459 -7.81 25.65 -0.17
CA GLU A 459 -7.53 26.31 1.12
C GLU A 459 -8.81 26.90 1.73
N HIS A 460 -9.70 27.46 0.91
CA HIS A 460 -10.98 27.98 1.41
C HIS A 460 -11.88 26.84 1.90
N ALA A 461 -11.97 25.72 1.17
CA ALA A 461 -12.72 24.54 1.60
C ALA A 461 -12.22 24.03 2.97
N LEU A 462 -10.90 24.04 3.19
CA LEU A 462 -10.28 23.69 4.46
C LEU A 462 -10.69 24.62 5.61
N VAL A 463 -10.81 25.92 5.36
CA VAL A 463 -11.29 26.88 6.37
C VAL A 463 -12.75 26.61 6.75
N GLN A 464 -13.57 26.21 5.79
CA GLN A 464 -15.01 25.95 6.00
C GLN A 464 -15.27 24.59 6.66
N ASP A 465 -14.51 23.56 6.29
CA ASP A 465 -14.62 22.22 6.87
C ASP A 465 -13.24 21.56 7.06
N PRO A 466 -12.74 21.47 8.31
CA PRO A 466 -11.49 20.79 8.64
C PRO A 466 -11.45 19.30 8.25
N ALA A 467 -12.59 18.66 7.95
CA ALA A 467 -12.61 17.27 7.48
C ALA A 467 -11.80 17.07 6.18
N PHE A 468 -11.64 18.12 5.37
CA PHE A 468 -10.83 18.06 4.15
C PHE A 468 -9.32 18.15 4.41
N GLU A 469 -8.85 18.51 5.61
CA GLU A 469 -7.44 18.86 5.89
C GLU A 469 -6.44 17.84 5.34
N GLY A 470 -6.62 16.55 5.65
CA GLY A 470 -5.72 15.51 5.18
C GLY A 470 -5.69 15.38 3.65
N ARG A 471 -6.87 15.41 3.01
CA ARG A 471 -7.00 15.26 1.55
C ARG A 471 -6.52 16.51 0.81
N ALA A 472 -6.80 17.70 1.34
CA ALA A 472 -6.36 18.98 0.81
C ALA A 472 -4.84 19.12 0.83
N LEU A 473 -4.21 18.84 1.98
CA LEU A 473 -2.76 18.92 2.11
C LEU A 473 -2.05 17.91 1.19
N GLN A 474 -2.60 16.70 1.03
CA GLN A 474 -2.07 15.73 0.09
C GLN A 474 -2.16 16.23 -1.37
N LEU A 475 -3.36 16.67 -1.80
CA LEU A 475 -3.60 17.15 -3.15
C LEU A 475 -2.71 18.35 -3.52
N MET A 476 -2.59 19.32 -2.62
CA MET A 476 -1.72 20.50 -2.79
C MET A 476 -0.24 20.10 -2.86
N ALA A 477 0.21 19.16 -2.03
CA ALA A 477 1.60 18.67 -2.06
C ALA A 477 1.91 17.99 -3.40
N ASP A 478 1.00 17.15 -3.90
CA ASP A 478 1.13 16.46 -5.18
C ASP A 478 1.11 17.44 -6.36
N PHE A 479 0.28 18.49 -6.29
CA PHE A 479 0.22 19.54 -7.31
C PHE A 479 1.56 20.29 -7.44
N HIS A 480 2.13 20.77 -6.33
CA HIS A 480 3.43 21.44 -6.33
C HIS A 480 4.57 20.50 -6.75
N TYR A 481 4.48 19.23 -6.36
CA TYR A 481 5.46 18.21 -6.74
C TYR A 481 5.53 18.04 -8.26
N ARG A 482 4.37 17.84 -8.92
CA ARG A 482 4.30 17.68 -10.39
C ARG A 482 4.85 18.88 -11.16
N ARG A 483 4.82 20.06 -10.56
CA ARG A 483 5.32 21.31 -11.15
C ARG A 483 6.77 21.63 -10.80
N ASN A 484 7.46 20.75 -10.06
CA ASN A 484 8.81 20.98 -9.52
C ASN A 484 8.92 22.25 -8.66
N GLU A 485 7.85 22.61 -7.94
CA GLU A 485 7.80 23.76 -7.04
C GLU A 485 8.25 23.34 -5.62
N ASP A 486 9.50 22.91 -5.50
CA ASP A 486 10.06 22.23 -4.32
C ASP A 486 9.79 22.97 -2.99
N ALA A 487 9.93 24.30 -2.97
CA ALA A 487 9.72 25.11 -1.76
C ALA A 487 8.25 25.12 -1.30
N ALA A 488 7.31 25.19 -2.25
CA ALA A 488 5.88 25.15 -1.96
C ALA A 488 5.45 23.74 -1.52
N HIS A 489 5.97 22.70 -2.20
CA HIS A 489 5.81 21.31 -1.77
C HIS A 489 6.31 21.11 -0.33
N ASP A 490 7.52 21.54 0.00
CA ASP A 490 8.10 21.38 1.34
C ASP A 490 7.27 22.06 2.44
N ALA A 491 6.68 23.22 2.14
CA ALA A 491 5.79 23.93 3.05
C ALA A 491 4.49 23.14 3.33
N VAL A 492 3.83 22.65 2.28
CA VAL A 492 2.61 21.83 2.41
C VAL A 492 2.91 20.48 3.07
N ALA A 493 3.99 19.80 2.67
CA ALA A 493 4.41 18.54 3.27
C ALA A 493 4.70 18.68 4.76
N THR A 494 5.18 19.84 5.22
CA THR A 494 5.35 20.12 6.66
C THR A 494 4.01 20.18 7.40
N ARG A 495 3.01 20.84 6.81
CA ARG A 495 1.63 20.85 7.36
C ARG A 495 1.03 19.45 7.37
N LEU A 496 1.19 18.68 6.29
CA LEU A 496 0.68 17.30 6.20
C LEU A 496 1.30 16.38 7.27
N ARG A 497 2.61 16.49 7.50
CA ARG A 497 3.28 15.76 8.60
C ARG A 497 2.74 16.17 9.97
N ALA A 498 2.53 17.46 10.21
CA ALA A 498 1.94 17.93 11.46
C ALA A 498 0.51 17.42 11.66
N TRP A 499 -0.28 17.35 10.58
CA TRP A 499 -1.60 16.73 10.59
C TRP A 499 -1.54 15.23 10.94
N HIS A 500 -0.71 14.44 10.25
CA HIS A 500 -0.52 13.02 10.59
C HIS A 500 -0.04 12.81 12.03
N ALA A 501 0.86 13.66 12.54
CA ALA A 501 1.32 13.58 13.91
C ALA A 501 0.19 13.88 14.92
N ARG A 502 -0.68 14.85 14.63
CA ARG A 502 -1.90 15.11 15.43
C ARG A 502 -2.84 13.92 15.39
N GLN A 503 -3.13 13.36 14.22
CA GLN A 503 -4.01 12.19 14.08
C GLN A 503 -3.45 10.98 14.85
N ALA A 504 -2.16 10.69 14.70
CA ALA A 504 -1.51 9.62 15.45
C ALA A 504 -1.57 9.84 16.97
N ALA A 505 -1.43 11.08 17.44
CA ALA A 505 -1.58 11.43 18.85
C ALA A 505 -3.04 11.26 19.34
N HIS A 506 -4.02 11.64 18.53
CA HIS A 506 -5.44 11.42 18.82
C HIS A 506 -5.78 9.93 18.88
N ASP A 507 -5.34 9.12 17.91
CA ASP A 507 -5.55 7.67 17.91
C ASP A 507 -4.86 6.99 19.09
N ALA A 508 -3.67 7.45 19.43
CA ALA A 508 -2.92 7.01 20.61
C ALA A 508 -3.66 7.27 21.92
N GLU A 509 -4.23 8.47 22.09
CA GLU A 509 -5.02 8.83 23.26
C GLU A 509 -6.35 8.07 23.31
N ARG A 510 -7.00 7.89 22.15
CA ARG A 510 -8.25 7.12 21.99
C ARG A 510 -8.06 5.69 22.49
N GLY A 511 -7.03 4.99 22.02
CA GLY A 511 -6.74 3.59 22.39
C GLY A 511 -6.25 3.37 23.83
N ARG A 512 -5.90 4.41 24.59
CA ARG A 512 -5.41 4.27 25.97
C ARG A 512 -6.56 4.23 26.97
N LEU A 513 -6.70 3.13 27.72
CA LEU A 513 -7.68 3.06 28.81
C LEU A 513 -7.09 3.58 30.14
N GLY A 514 -7.49 4.79 30.53
CA GLY A 514 -7.06 5.49 31.74
C GLY A 514 -8.05 5.37 32.90
N LYS A 515 -7.60 5.65 34.14
CA LYS A 515 -8.46 5.60 35.34
C LYS A 515 -9.59 6.66 35.34
N ASN A 516 -9.38 7.75 34.63
CA ASN A 516 -10.28 8.90 34.57
C ASN A 516 -11.16 8.91 33.30
N ASP A 517 -11.06 7.88 32.47
CA ASP A 517 -11.89 7.76 31.28
C ASP A 517 -13.37 7.70 31.68
N ARG A 518 -14.20 8.43 30.92
CA ARG A 518 -15.65 8.39 31.03
C ARG A 518 -16.20 7.54 29.89
N TYR A 519 -17.22 6.77 30.20
CA TYR A 519 -17.87 5.87 29.26
C TYR A 519 -19.36 6.16 29.26
N GLY A 520 -19.92 6.34 28.08
CA GLY A 520 -21.34 6.51 27.81
C GLY A 520 -21.93 5.33 27.04
N PRO A 521 -23.24 5.35 26.76
CA PRO A 521 -23.89 4.36 25.91
C PRO A 521 -23.27 4.36 24.51
N HIS A 522 -23.23 3.19 23.86
CA HIS A 522 -22.62 3.05 22.53
C HIS A 522 -23.31 3.91 21.47
N ALA A 523 -24.65 4.07 21.54
CA ALA A 523 -25.43 4.90 20.59
C ALA A 523 -25.25 4.49 19.11
N LEU A 524 -24.94 3.21 18.86
CA LEU A 524 -24.93 2.63 17.52
C LEU A 524 -26.35 2.56 16.96
N GLY A 525 -26.48 2.74 15.65
CA GLY A 525 -27.72 2.45 14.92
C GLY A 525 -28.06 0.95 14.94
N THR A 526 -29.30 0.60 14.61
CA THR A 526 -29.78 -0.79 14.63
C THR A 526 -28.96 -1.70 13.72
N ASP A 527 -28.64 -1.25 12.52
CA ASP A 527 -27.88 -2.04 11.53
C ASP A 527 -26.42 -2.27 11.98
N GLU A 528 -25.79 -1.25 12.54
CA GLU A 528 -24.41 -1.30 13.04
C GLU A 528 -24.29 -2.21 14.26
N LEU A 529 -25.28 -2.15 15.16
CA LEU A 529 -25.36 -3.05 16.29
C LEU A 529 -25.56 -4.50 15.81
N GLN A 530 -26.46 -4.72 14.83
CA GLN A 530 -26.70 -6.05 14.29
C GLN A 530 -25.45 -6.64 13.64
N ALA A 531 -24.70 -5.86 12.86
CA ALA A 531 -23.42 -6.29 12.29
C ALA A 531 -22.42 -6.73 13.38
N LEU A 532 -22.38 -6.03 14.52
CA LEU A 532 -21.56 -6.44 15.66
C LEU A 532 -22.03 -7.75 16.28
N LEU A 533 -23.33 -7.95 16.43
CA LEU A 533 -23.88 -9.20 16.98
C LEU A 533 -23.61 -10.39 16.05
N ASP A 534 -23.74 -10.19 14.74
CA ASP A 534 -23.48 -11.21 13.73
C ASP A 534 -22.00 -11.60 13.73
N ALA A 535 -21.09 -10.61 13.72
CA ALA A 535 -19.65 -10.86 13.86
C ALA A 535 -19.29 -11.60 15.16
N CYS A 536 -19.95 -11.24 16.28
CA CYS A 536 -19.75 -11.96 17.55
C CYS A 536 -20.24 -13.42 17.48
N GLY A 537 -21.35 -13.66 16.77
CA GLY A 537 -21.92 -14.99 16.54
C GLY A 537 -21.05 -15.85 15.64
N GLU A 538 -20.58 -15.29 14.52
CA GLU A 538 -19.74 -15.93 13.51
C GLU A 538 -18.37 -16.35 14.09
N HIS A 539 -17.78 -15.51 14.96
CA HIS A 539 -16.52 -15.83 15.63
C HIS A 539 -16.59 -17.16 16.41
N GLY A 540 -17.75 -17.47 16.97
CA GLY A 540 -18.05 -18.77 17.53
C GLY A 540 -17.46 -19.05 18.94
N LYS A 541 -16.48 -18.26 19.41
CA LYS A 541 -15.84 -18.45 20.72
C LYS A 541 -16.23 -17.41 21.77
N ILE A 542 -17.12 -16.48 21.44
CA ILE A 542 -17.54 -15.42 22.37
C ILE A 542 -18.70 -15.90 23.24
N LYS A 543 -18.57 -15.78 24.56
CA LYS A 543 -19.62 -16.09 25.54
C LYS A 543 -20.48 -14.86 25.84
N LYS A 544 -19.83 -13.71 26.10
CA LYS A 544 -20.49 -12.42 26.33
C LYS A 544 -19.65 -11.28 25.76
N ALA A 545 -20.31 -10.22 25.32
CA ALA A 545 -19.64 -8.99 24.94
C ALA A 545 -20.34 -7.75 25.52
N TRP A 546 -19.57 -6.75 25.95
CA TRP A 546 -20.06 -5.46 26.43
C TRP A 546 -19.47 -4.34 25.60
N LEU A 547 -20.30 -3.39 25.18
CA LEU A 547 -19.89 -2.28 24.33
C LEU A 547 -20.25 -0.96 24.99
N VAL A 548 -19.30 -0.04 25.02
CA VAL A 548 -19.51 1.36 25.45
C VAL A 548 -18.87 2.32 24.47
N ARG A 549 -19.29 3.58 24.51
CA ARG A 549 -18.57 4.68 23.89
C ARG A 549 -17.68 5.34 24.92
N LYS A 550 -16.38 5.49 24.64
CA LYS A 550 -15.47 6.29 25.47
C LYS A 550 -15.63 7.76 25.11
N ASP A 551 -15.72 8.63 26.11
CA ASP A 551 -15.65 10.07 25.91
C ASP A 551 -14.19 10.44 25.65
N VAL A 552 -13.92 10.92 24.44
CA VAL A 552 -12.59 11.35 23.99
C VAL A 552 -12.60 12.87 23.87
N PRO A 553 -11.64 13.59 24.46
CA PRO A 553 -11.53 15.04 24.27
C PRO A 553 -11.25 15.41 22.81
N GLY A 554 -11.93 16.45 22.31
CA GLY A 554 -11.75 16.97 20.94
C GLY A 554 -12.77 16.43 19.93
N GLU A 555 -12.64 16.91 18.69
CA GLU A 555 -13.47 16.48 17.56
C GLU A 555 -12.93 15.18 16.93
N GLY A 556 -13.82 14.35 16.40
CA GLY A 556 -13.48 13.14 15.66
C GLY A 556 -14.49 12.01 15.86
N PRO A 557 -14.33 10.89 15.13
CA PRO A 557 -15.31 9.81 15.12
C PRO A 557 -15.50 9.20 16.51
N PRO A 558 -16.64 8.57 16.84
CA PRO A 558 -16.84 7.97 18.15
C PRO A 558 -15.81 6.84 18.38
N HIS A 559 -15.39 6.68 19.63
CA HIS A 559 -14.48 5.62 20.03
C HIS A 559 -15.22 4.60 20.89
N PHE A 560 -15.27 3.37 20.42
CA PHE A 560 -15.94 2.26 21.07
C PHE A 560 -14.94 1.42 21.86
N VAL A 561 -15.38 0.91 23.01
CA VAL A 561 -14.62 -0.04 23.80
C VAL A 561 -15.44 -1.31 23.97
N LEU A 562 -14.94 -2.42 23.41
CA LEU A 562 -15.58 -3.73 23.45
C LEU A 562 -14.84 -4.63 24.43
N VAL A 563 -15.55 -5.15 25.43
CA VAL A 563 -15.03 -6.16 26.34
C VAL A 563 -15.61 -7.52 25.95
N VAL A 564 -14.74 -8.49 25.73
CA VAL A 564 -15.11 -9.86 25.34
C VAL A 564 -14.81 -10.84 26.48
N ASP A 565 -15.76 -11.72 26.76
CA ASP A 565 -15.59 -12.90 27.63
C ASP A 565 -15.65 -14.15 26.76
N TRP A 566 -14.59 -14.94 26.77
CA TRP A 566 -14.42 -16.09 25.91
C TRP A 566 -15.12 -17.35 26.43
N ARG A 567 -15.47 -18.25 25.51
CA ARG A 567 -15.95 -19.59 25.79
C ARG A 567 -14.77 -20.56 25.76
N GLY A 568 -14.38 -21.04 26.94
CA GLY A 568 -13.28 -21.99 27.09
C GLY A 568 -11.90 -21.32 27.09
N MET A 569 -10.85 -22.13 26.91
CA MET A 569 -9.46 -21.66 26.93
C MET A 569 -9.06 -21.10 25.56
N VAL A 570 -8.54 -19.88 25.54
CA VAL A 570 -8.01 -19.21 24.34
C VAL A 570 -6.49 -19.14 24.45
N LEU A 571 -5.78 -19.68 23.45
CA LEU A 571 -4.31 -19.71 23.42
C LEU A 571 -3.69 -18.32 23.23
N SER A 572 -4.34 -17.45 22.45
CA SER A 572 -3.93 -16.05 22.24
C SER A 572 -5.15 -15.16 22.11
N ALA A 573 -5.48 -14.46 23.19
CA ALA A 573 -6.63 -13.55 23.22
C ALA A 573 -6.48 -12.41 22.20
N GLU A 574 -5.27 -11.89 22.02
CA GLU A 574 -4.96 -10.84 21.05
C GLU A 574 -5.26 -11.29 19.61
N SER A 575 -4.87 -12.53 19.24
CA SER A 575 -5.17 -13.08 17.91
C SER A 575 -6.66 -13.23 17.67
N GLU A 576 -7.42 -13.69 18.67
CA GLU A 576 -8.87 -13.86 18.55
C GLU A 576 -9.61 -12.53 18.53
N LEU A 577 -9.15 -11.52 19.29
CA LEU A 577 -9.65 -10.15 19.20
C LEU A 577 -9.40 -9.55 17.82
N ASN A 578 -8.20 -9.72 17.26
CA ASN A 578 -7.89 -9.20 15.91
C ASN A 578 -8.78 -9.86 14.84
N ARG A 579 -9.06 -11.16 14.97
CA ARG A 579 -10.01 -11.86 14.08
C ARG A 579 -11.42 -11.30 14.18
N LEU A 580 -11.87 -10.96 15.39
CA LEU A 580 -13.16 -10.30 15.60
C LEU A 580 -13.17 -8.89 15.00
N LEU A 581 -12.13 -8.09 15.26
CA LEU A 581 -12.01 -6.73 14.75
C LEU A 581 -12.01 -6.70 13.22
N ALA A 582 -11.42 -7.69 12.55
CA ALA A 582 -11.44 -7.81 11.10
C ALA A 582 -12.84 -8.04 10.49
N LEU A 583 -13.81 -8.49 11.29
CA LEU A 583 -15.20 -8.71 10.87
C LEU A 583 -16.09 -7.48 11.12
N LEU A 584 -15.59 -6.48 11.86
CA LEU A 584 -16.39 -5.35 12.31
C LEU A 584 -16.15 -4.12 11.44
N ASN A 585 -17.23 -3.49 11.01
CA ASN A 585 -17.22 -2.17 10.37
C ASN A 585 -18.15 -1.23 11.15
N LEU A 586 -17.62 -0.60 12.20
CA LEU A 586 -18.37 0.36 13.02
C LEU A 586 -18.07 1.79 12.56
N PRO A 587 -19.00 2.75 12.75
CA PRO A 587 -18.79 4.15 12.42
C PRO A 587 -17.79 4.79 13.41
N GLY A 588 -16.50 4.51 13.27
CA GLY A 588 -15.45 5.09 14.10
C GLY A 588 -14.40 4.08 14.55
N SER A 589 -13.71 4.39 15.64
CA SER A 589 -12.60 3.57 16.12
C SER A 589 -13.07 2.60 17.20
N LEU A 590 -12.51 1.40 17.25
CA LEU A 590 -12.88 0.35 18.20
C LEU A 590 -11.63 -0.19 18.88
N TYR A 591 -11.64 -0.21 20.22
CA TYR A 591 -10.66 -0.91 21.04
C TYR A 591 -11.30 -2.10 21.72
N ALA A 592 -10.81 -3.31 21.42
CA ALA A 592 -11.32 -4.54 22.03
C ALA A 592 -10.34 -5.08 23.07
N LEU A 593 -10.88 -5.57 24.20
CA LEU A 593 -10.09 -6.20 25.25
C LEU A 593 -10.81 -7.43 25.82
N GLU A 594 -10.01 -8.38 26.31
CA GLU A 594 -10.56 -9.52 27.03
C GLU A 594 -10.77 -9.24 28.52
N LYS A 595 -11.77 -9.90 29.09
CA LYS A 595 -12.11 -9.81 30.51
C LYS A 595 -11.03 -10.36 31.47
N PRO A 596 -10.38 -11.52 31.22
CA PRO A 596 -9.41 -12.10 32.17
C PRO A 596 -8.09 -11.33 32.24
N GLY A 597 -7.56 -10.85 31.12
CA GLY A 597 -6.25 -10.18 31.02
C GLY A 597 -6.24 -8.70 31.43
N ASN A 598 -7.37 -7.99 31.38
CA ASN A 598 -7.45 -6.53 31.58
C ASN A 598 -8.31 -6.12 32.78
N GLY A 599 -8.24 -6.89 33.86
CA GLY A 599 -9.26 -6.91 34.91
C GLY A 599 -9.69 -5.57 35.52
N ALA A 600 -8.85 -4.52 35.59
CA ALA A 600 -9.26 -3.21 36.11
C ALA A 600 -9.94 -2.31 35.07
N ASN A 601 -9.53 -2.39 33.80
CA ASN A 601 -10.15 -1.66 32.69
C ASN A 601 -11.46 -2.34 32.28
N ALA A 602 -11.43 -3.67 32.10
CA ALA A 602 -12.60 -4.48 31.76
C ALA A 602 -13.74 -4.30 32.76
N ARG A 603 -13.45 -4.32 34.08
CA ARG A 603 -14.48 -4.10 35.11
C ARG A 603 -15.14 -2.73 35.03
N ARG A 604 -14.40 -1.69 34.68
CA ARG A 604 -14.95 -0.34 34.54
C ARG A 604 -15.85 -0.22 33.33
N VAL A 605 -15.41 -0.76 32.19
CA VAL A 605 -16.22 -0.80 30.97
C VAL A 605 -17.48 -1.64 31.17
N ILE A 606 -17.38 -2.84 31.75
CA ILE A 606 -18.54 -3.69 32.06
C ILE A 606 -19.52 -2.96 32.99
N LYS A 607 -19.01 -2.26 34.01
CA LYS A 607 -19.86 -1.48 34.94
C LYS A 607 -20.58 -0.35 34.22
N ALA A 608 -19.93 0.32 33.26
CA ALA A 608 -20.53 1.39 32.49
C ALA A 608 -21.52 0.88 31.42
N ALA A 609 -21.24 -0.29 30.82
CA ALA A 609 -22.10 -0.92 29.83
C ALA A 609 -23.40 -1.47 30.44
N GLY A 610 -23.32 -2.03 31.66
CA GLY A 610 -24.43 -2.76 32.27
C GLY A 610 -24.56 -4.18 31.70
N GLU A 611 -25.71 -4.49 31.08
CA GLU A 611 -25.94 -5.79 30.46
C GLU A 611 -25.08 -5.97 29.19
N PRO A 612 -24.68 -7.21 28.86
CA PRO A 612 -23.92 -7.48 27.66
C PRO A 612 -24.79 -7.26 26.42
N VAL A 613 -24.24 -6.62 25.40
CA VAL A 613 -24.89 -6.46 24.09
C VAL A 613 -25.03 -7.80 23.37
N PHE A 614 -24.09 -8.73 23.62
CA PHE A 614 -24.12 -10.08 23.05
C PHE A 614 -24.01 -11.13 24.15
N ARG A 615 -24.87 -12.15 24.09
CA ARG A 615 -24.81 -13.35 24.94
C ARG A 615 -25.14 -14.56 24.09
N ARG A 616 -24.28 -15.57 24.17
CA ARG A 616 -24.49 -16.85 23.49
C ARG A 616 -24.94 -17.94 24.45
#